data_AF-A0A536UF35-F1
#
_entry.id   AF-A0A536UF35-F1
#
_cell.length_a   1.000
_cell.length_b   1.000
_cell.length_c   1.000
_cell.angle_alpha   90.00
_cell.angle_beta   90.00
_cell.angle_gamma   90.00
#
_symmetry.space_group_name_H-M   'P 1'
#
loop_
_entity.id
_entity.type
_entity.pdbx_description
1 polymer ?
#
loop_
_entity_poly.entity_id
_entity_poly.type
_entity_poly.pdbx_seq_one_letter_code
_entity_poly.pdbx_strand_id
1 'polypeptide(L)'
;MARYTGPKCKLVRREGTDLFLKSARRSLDSKCKLDSKPGQHGVKSGMRQSDYGNQLREKQKLRRTYGILERQFRRYFTMAAQ
;
A
#
# COMPACT_ATOMS: atom_id res chain seq x y z
N MET A 1 -19.35 -5.97 -5.39
CA MET A 1 -17.96 -5.85 -5.90
C MET A 1 -16.99 -6.18 -4.79
N ALA A 2 -16.06 -7.10 -5.04
CA ALA A 2 -15.05 -7.48 -4.06
C ALA A 2 -13.98 -6.38 -3.94
N ARG A 3 -13.70 -5.93 -2.71
CA ARG A 3 -12.68 -4.91 -2.39
C ARG A 3 -12.05 -5.21 -1.02
N TYR A 4 -10.90 -4.62 -0.73
CA TYR A 4 -10.29 -4.74 0.59
C TYR A 4 -11.04 -3.89 1.63
N THR A 5 -11.58 -4.54 2.67
CA THR A 5 -12.34 -3.89 3.76
C THR A 5 -11.60 -3.89 5.11
N GLY A 6 -10.37 -4.43 5.14
CA GLY A 6 -9.59 -4.56 6.36
C GLY A 6 -8.90 -3.27 6.85
N PRO A 7 -7.99 -3.40 7.83
CA PRO A 7 -7.31 -2.26 8.45
C PRO A 7 -6.47 -1.41 7.48
N LYS A 8 -6.98 -0.22 7.12
CA LYS A 8 -6.32 0.72 6.18
C LYS A 8 -4.96 1.23 6.66
N CYS A 9 -4.77 1.51 7.96
CA CYS A 9 -3.47 1.93 8.50
C CYS A 9 -2.38 0.87 8.29
N LYS A 10 -2.73 -0.42 8.23
CA LYS A 10 -1.78 -1.50 7.97
C LYS A 10 -1.18 -1.38 6.56
N LEU A 11 -1.99 -0.97 5.59
CA LEU A 11 -1.57 -0.77 4.20
C LEU A 11 -0.64 0.44 4.08
N VAL A 12 -1.05 1.58 4.65
CA VAL A 12 -0.28 2.82 4.68
C VAL A 12 1.10 2.59 5.31
N ARG A 13 1.14 1.97 6.50
CA ARG A 13 2.40 1.63 7.20
C ARG A 13 3.29 0.67 6.41
N ARG A 14 2.71 -0.21 5.59
CA ARG A 14 3.49 -1.16 4.79
C ARG A 14 4.15 -0.48 3.60
N GLU A 15 3.47 0.49 2.98
CA GLU A 15 3.98 1.26 1.83
C GLU A 15 4.76 2.52 2.25
N GLY A 16 4.80 2.83 3.55
CA GLY A 16 5.59 3.95 4.11
C GLY A 16 5.18 5.33 3.61
N THR A 17 4.01 5.45 2.97
CA THR A 17 3.52 6.66 2.31
C THR A 17 2.01 6.79 2.50
N ASP A 18 1.50 8.02 2.42
CA ASP A 18 0.06 8.24 2.46
C ASP A 18 -0.61 7.65 1.21
N LEU A 19 -1.62 6.82 1.42
CA LEU A 19 -2.44 6.20 0.36
C LEU A 19 -3.81 6.88 0.23
N PHE A 20 -4.06 7.97 0.95
CA PHE A 20 -5.31 8.73 0.98
C PHE A 20 -6.55 7.91 1.39
N LEU A 21 -6.33 6.79 2.09
CA LEU A 21 -7.39 5.88 2.51
C LEU A 21 -8.14 6.36 3.78
N LYS A 22 -7.56 7.34 4.48
CA LYS A 22 -8.10 7.96 5.69
C LYS A 22 -8.49 9.41 5.38
N SER A 23 -9.52 9.91 6.07
CA SER A 23 -9.98 11.30 5.92
C SER A 23 -8.85 12.30 6.13
N ALA A 24 -8.80 13.36 5.33
CA ALA A 24 -7.83 14.45 5.46
C ALA A 24 -8.05 15.33 6.70
N ARG A 25 -9.17 15.19 7.44
CA ARG A 25 -9.51 16.03 8.60
C ARG A 25 -8.46 16.07 9.72
N ARG A 26 -7.63 15.04 9.83
CA ARG A 26 -6.54 14.94 10.81
C ARG A 26 -5.31 14.41 10.08
N SER A 27 -4.11 14.82 10.49
CA SER A 27 -2.87 14.32 9.90
C SER A 27 -2.83 12.79 9.95
N LEU A 28 -2.15 12.18 8.98
CA LEU A 28 -2.04 10.72 8.93
C LEU A 28 -1.21 10.18 10.11
N ASP A 29 -0.21 10.93 10.53
CA ASP A 29 0.66 10.59 11.66
C ASP A 29 -0.12 10.43 12.97
N SER A 30 -1.12 11.29 13.21
CA SER A 30 -2.03 11.17 14.37
C SER A 30 -2.88 9.88 14.38
N LYS A 31 -2.97 9.17 13.25
CA LYS A 31 -3.82 7.98 13.07
C LYS A 31 -3.02 6.70 12.94
N CYS A 32 -1.87 6.75 12.29
CA CYS A 32 -1.08 5.58 11.93
C CYS A 32 0.41 5.87 12.18
N LYS A 33 1.10 4.97 12.87
CA LYS A 33 2.57 5.06 13.11
C LYS A 33 3.36 4.75 11.83
N LEU A 34 3.68 5.78 11.03
CA LEU A 34 4.31 5.63 9.70
C LEU A 34 5.71 5.02 9.75
N ASP A 35 6.51 5.37 10.76
CA ASP A 35 7.93 4.99 10.85
C ASP A 35 8.15 3.48 11.02
N SER A 36 7.09 2.73 11.36
CA SER A 36 7.17 1.30 11.61
C SER A 36 6.26 0.53 10.66
N LYS A 37 6.83 -0.46 9.97
CA LYS A 37 6.05 -1.43 9.19
C LYS A 37 5.11 -2.23 10.11
N PRO A 38 4.01 -2.78 9.58
CA PRO A 38 3.09 -3.58 10.39
C PRO A 38 3.70 -4.93 10.80
N GLY A 39 3.28 -5.44 11.97
CA GLY A 39 3.71 -6.73 12.54
C GLY A 39 4.81 -6.60 13.59
N GLN A 40 5.10 -7.71 14.29
CA GLN A 40 6.08 -7.75 15.39
C GLN A 40 7.50 -7.33 14.95
N HIS A 41 7.91 -7.74 13.75
CA HIS A 41 9.23 -7.39 13.18
C HIS A 41 9.25 -6.04 12.45
N GLY A 42 8.20 -5.23 12.60
CA GLY A 42 8.04 -3.97 11.87
C GLY A 42 9.16 -2.96 12.12
N VAL A 43 9.64 -2.90 13.37
CA VAL A 43 10.73 -2.00 13.81
C VAL A 43 12.09 -2.45 13.25
N LYS A 44 12.30 -3.77 13.14
CA LYS A 44 13.56 -4.36 12.65
C LYS A 44 13.61 -4.53 11.13
N SER A 45 12.56 -4.13 10.40
CA SER A 45 12.42 -4.42 8.97
C SER A 45 13.19 -3.40 8.11
N GLY A 46 14.51 -3.54 8.10
CA GLY A 46 15.46 -2.71 7.34
C GLY A 46 16.26 -3.45 6.26
N MET A 47 15.98 -4.73 5.99
CA MET A 47 16.69 -5.46 4.92
C MET A 47 16.46 -4.79 3.56
N ARG A 48 17.57 -4.63 2.81
CA ARG A 48 17.56 -4.13 1.44
C ARG A 48 16.62 -5.00 0.60
N GLN A 49 15.66 -4.37 -0.07
CA GLN A 49 14.76 -5.08 -0.97
C GLN A 49 15.49 -5.42 -2.26
N SER A 50 15.13 -6.56 -2.84
CA SER A 50 15.53 -6.90 -4.21
C SER A 50 14.82 -6.00 -5.22
N ASP A 51 15.31 -5.96 -6.46
CA ASP A 51 14.70 -5.16 -7.53
C ASP A 51 13.24 -5.58 -7.79
N TYR A 52 12.97 -6.88 -7.79
CA TYR A 52 11.60 -7.40 -7.84
C TYR A 52 10.77 -6.94 -6.63
N GLY A 53 11.37 -6.90 -5.44
CA GLY A 53 10.73 -6.39 -4.23
C GLY A 53 10.28 -4.94 -4.39
N ASN A 54 11.14 -4.09 -4.95
CA ASN A 54 10.85 -2.69 -5.22
C ASN A 54 9.69 -2.54 -6.23
N GLN A 55 9.77 -3.25 -7.37
CA GLN A 55 8.71 -3.25 -8.39
C GLN A 55 7.37 -3.74 -7.82
N LEU A 56 7.41 -4.78 -6.99
CA LEU A 56 6.21 -5.30 -6.32
C LEU A 56 5.61 -4.25 -5.38
N ARG A 57 6.41 -3.51 -4.62
CA ARG A 57 5.89 -2.45 -3.72
C ARG A 57 5.21 -1.34 -4.51
N GLU A 58 5.84 -0.85 -5.57
CA GLU A 58 5.24 0.21 -6.39
C GLU A 58 3.92 -0.23 -7.03
N LYS A 59 3.86 -1.46 -7.56
CA LYS A 59 2.60 -2.04 -8.05
C LYS A 59 1.53 -2.09 -6.95
N GLN A 60 1.92 -2.54 -5.76
CA GLN A 60 1.00 -2.68 -4.63
C GLN A 60 0.51 -1.34 -4.09
N LYS A 61 1.37 -0.31 -4.10
CA LYS A 61 1.04 1.06 -3.73
C LYS A 61 -0.09 1.59 -4.59
N LEU A 62 0.09 1.59 -5.92
CA LEU A 62 -0.93 2.05 -6.88
C LEU A 62 -2.25 1.29 -6.73
N ARG A 63 -2.19 -0.04 -6.67
CA ARG A 63 -3.38 -0.89 -6.50
C ARG A 63 -4.19 -0.52 -5.25
N ARG A 64 -3.50 -0.23 -4.14
CA ARG A 64 -4.14 0.10 -2.86
C ARG A 64 -4.71 1.51 -2.85
N THR A 65 -4.02 2.48 -3.45
CA THR A 65 -4.50 3.86 -3.58
C THR A 65 -5.87 3.89 -4.27
N TYR A 66 -6.01 3.16 -5.38
CA TYR A 66 -7.28 3.08 -6.11
C TYR A 66 -8.28 2.07 -5.54
N GLY A 67 -7.87 1.24 -4.57
CA GLY A 67 -8.77 0.30 -3.90
C GLY A 67 -9.30 -0.84 -4.79
N ILE A 68 -8.57 -1.20 -5.85
CA ILE A 68 -8.96 -2.23 -6.83
C ILE A 68 -8.24 -3.57 -6.58
N LEU A 69 -8.81 -4.66 -7.07
CA LEU A 69 -8.21 -6.00 -6.97
C LEU A 69 -7.17 -6.24 -8.07
N GLU A 70 -6.25 -7.16 -7.84
CA GLU A 70 -5.14 -7.49 -8.78
C GLU A 70 -5.64 -7.84 -10.17
N ARG A 71 -6.72 -8.63 -10.27
CA ARG A 71 -7.27 -9.07 -11.55
C ARG A 71 -7.74 -7.89 -12.40
N GLN A 72 -8.37 -6.91 -11.76
CA GLN A 72 -8.83 -5.69 -12.43
C GLN A 72 -7.64 -4.77 -12.77
N PHE A 73 -6.69 -4.61 -11.84
CA PHE A 73 -5.47 -3.84 -12.07
C PHE A 73 -4.66 -4.37 -13.27
N ARG A 74 -4.47 -5.69 -13.36
CA ARG A 74 -3.77 -6.32 -14.48
C ARG A 74 -4.46 -6.07 -15.81
N ARG A 75 -5.80 -6.12 -15.84
CA ARG A 75 -6.58 -5.78 -17.05
C ARG A 75 -6.38 -4.34 -17.48
N TYR A 76 -6.38 -3.39 -16.55
CA TYR A 76 -6.09 -1.99 -16.87
C TYR A 76 -4.69 -1.81 -17.42
N PHE A 77 -3.70 -2.47 -16.84
CA PHE A 77 -2.34 -2.42 -17.36
C PHE A 77 -2.26 -2.97 -18.80
N THR A 78 -2.90 -4.10 -19.09
CA THR A 78 -2.90 -4.66 -20.45
C THR A 78 -3.69 -3.80 -21.45
N MET A 79 -4.78 -3.16 -21.01
CA MET A 79 -5.57 -2.25 -21.85
C MET A 79 -4.84 -0.94 -22.16
N ALA A 80 -3.99 -0.46 -21.24
CA ALA A 80 -3.24 0.78 -21.42
C ALA A 80 -1.89 0.59 -22.14
N ALA A 81 -1.38 -0.63 -22.18
CA ALA A 81 -0.14 -0.98 -22.89
C ALA A 81 -0.37 -1.27 -24.38
N GLN A 82 -1.64 -1.35 -24.79
CA GLN A 82 -2.09 -1.48 -26.18
C GLN A 82 -2.33 -0.08 -26.76
#